data_AF-A0A1C7MFA4-F1
#
_entry.id   AF-A0A1C7MFA4-F1
#
_cell.length_a   1.000
_cell.length_b   1.000
_cell.length_c   1.000
_cell.angle_alpha   90.00
_cell.angle_beta   90.00
_cell.angle_gamma   90.00
#
_symmetry.space_group_name_H-M   'P 1'
#
loop_
_entity.id
_entity.type
_entity.pdbx_description
1 polymer ?
#
loop_
_entity_poly.entity_id
_entity_poly.type
_entity_poly.pdbx_seq_one_letter_code
_entity_poly.pdbx_strand_id
1 'polypeptide(L)'
;MHELVVAQLAARAGWKRHYRHFEECSNTVSLPRLSDRNSPSLILEKLLTIDMSPQTDLKEVADSEIKEWHFHIYFHKWNADEHQAALELRDAVLRLRRDGAFVAVPLFRVNTDPIGPHPVGSYEIWCPSESFASVYSYLCLNRGDLSVLIHPLTREQRKDHEIRQTWLGSSFQLNLSMSPVNSVDLPLQYPSLKLGYSALPSKISLEERKRIGSQVERVLRDEKEAAKAPSD
;
A
#
# COMPACT_ATOMS: atom_id res chain seq x y z
N MET A 1 31.37 17.10 6.65
CA MET A 1 30.89 16.58 7.96
C MET A 1 29.86 15.45 7.85
N HIS A 2 29.26 15.18 6.69
CA HIS A 2 28.30 14.06 6.54
C HIS A 2 28.96 12.70 6.22
N GLU A 3 30.16 12.69 5.63
CA GLU A 3 30.88 11.44 5.31
C GLU A 3 31.62 10.81 6.51
N LEU A 4 31.98 11.61 7.51
CA LEU A 4 32.67 11.13 8.73
C LEU A 4 31.76 10.32 9.65
N VAL A 5 30.44 10.57 9.62
CA VAL A 5 29.45 9.86 10.44
C VAL A 5 29.17 8.46 9.88
N VAL A 6 29.16 8.31 8.56
CA VAL A 6 28.96 7.01 7.88
C VAL A 6 30.17 6.08 8.11
N ALA A 7 31.39 6.62 8.08
CA ALA A 7 32.61 5.86 8.35
C ALA A 7 32.72 5.38 9.82
N GLN A 8 32.22 6.14 10.79
CA GLN A 8 32.24 5.77 12.21
C GLN A 8 31.21 4.68 12.58
N LEU A 9 30.10 4.57 11.85
CA LEU A 9 29.10 3.51 12.06
C LEU A 9 29.56 2.17 11.46
N ALA A 10 30.27 2.18 10.33
CA ALA A 10 30.83 0.97 9.72
C ALA A 10 31.94 0.32 10.57
N ALA A 11 32.68 1.10 11.36
CA ALA A 11 33.73 0.58 12.25
C ALA A 11 33.20 -0.16 13.50
N ARG A 12 31.91 0.03 13.87
CA ARG A 12 31.28 -0.64 15.03
C ARG A 12 30.65 -2.00 14.73
N ALA A 13 30.61 -2.42 13.45
CA ALA A 13 29.94 -3.66 13.02
C ALA A 13 30.89 -4.81 12.61
N GLY A 14 32.20 -4.70 12.88
CA GLY A 14 33.11 -5.86 12.83
C GLY A 14 33.37 -6.49 11.45
N TRP A 15 32.99 -5.85 10.34
CA TRP A 15 33.30 -6.35 8.99
C TRP A 15 34.67 -5.87 8.51
N LYS A 16 35.71 -6.65 8.82
CA LYS A 16 37.00 -6.59 8.12
C LYS A 16 37.05 -7.67 7.06
N ARG A 17 36.87 -7.32 5.77
CA ARG A 17 37.68 -7.86 4.67
C ARG A 17 37.26 -7.37 3.27
N HIS A 18 38.29 -7.05 2.48
CA HIS A 18 38.35 -6.85 1.01
C HIS A 18 37.88 -5.52 0.42
N TYR A 19 38.77 -4.52 0.46
CA TYR A 19 38.95 -3.56 -0.64
C TYR A 19 40.45 -3.36 -0.89
N ARG A 20 40.94 -3.84 -2.04
CA ARG A 20 42.21 -3.45 -2.67
C ARG A 20 42.00 -3.49 -4.18
N HIS A 21 42.67 -2.54 -4.84
CA HIS A 21 42.79 -2.33 -6.29
C HIS A 21 41.62 -1.64 -6.97
N PHE A 22 41.75 -0.32 -7.12
CA PHE A 22 41.47 0.38 -8.39
C PHE A 22 42.26 1.69 -8.38
N GLU A 23 43.51 1.62 -8.85
CA GLU A 23 44.24 2.76 -9.41
C GLU A 23 44.68 2.36 -10.82
N GLU A 24 44.77 3.36 -11.69
CA GLU A 24 45.33 3.34 -13.05
C GLU A 24 44.44 2.84 -14.19
N CYS A 25 43.79 3.80 -14.86
CA CYS A 25 43.83 3.92 -16.33
C CYS A 25 43.37 5.33 -16.73
N SER A 26 44.30 6.28 -16.69
CA SER A 26 44.18 7.56 -17.38
C SER A 26 44.39 7.32 -18.88
N ASN A 27 43.33 7.43 -19.68
CA ASN A 27 43.47 7.64 -21.13
C ASN A 27 42.44 8.67 -21.58
N THR A 28 42.99 9.79 -22.06
CA THR A 28 42.30 10.95 -22.63
C THR A 28 41.56 10.56 -23.91
N VAL A 29 40.25 10.81 -23.95
CA VAL A 29 39.48 10.87 -25.20
C VAL A 29 38.90 12.28 -25.32
N SER A 30 39.39 13.03 -26.30
CA SER A 30 38.94 14.38 -26.63
C SER A 30 37.56 14.32 -27.31
N LEU A 31 36.55 14.95 -26.73
CA LEU A 31 35.24 15.16 -27.36
C LEU A 31 35.26 16.42 -28.25
N PRO A 32 34.62 16.41 -29.42
CA PRO A 32 34.54 17.59 -30.27
C PRO A 32 33.58 18.63 -29.69
N ARG A 33 33.97 19.91 -29.76
CA ARG A 33 33.09 21.05 -29.44
C ARG A 33 32.04 21.19 -30.52
N LEU A 34 30.79 20.91 -30.20
CA LEU A 34 29.64 21.38 -30.97
C LEU A 34 29.20 22.72 -30.40
N SER A 35 29.59 23.80 -31.09
CA SER A 35 28.82 25.03 -31.08
C SER A 35 27.56 24.79 -31.89
N ASP A 36 26.37 24.91 -31.30
CA ASP A 36 25.28 25.66 -31.92
C ASP A 36 24.06 25.80 -31.00
N ARG A 37 23.45 26.98 -31.11
CA ARG A 37 22.35 27.49 -30.32
C ARG A 37 21.05 26.78 -30.72
N ASN A 38 20.64 25.80 -29.94
CA ASN A 38 19.23 25.45 -29.67
C ASN A 38 19.23 24.29 -28.67
N SER A 39 19.21 24.63 -27.37
CA SER A 39 19.22 23.62 -26.32
C SER A 39 17.84 22.94 -26.25
N PRO A 40 17.73 21.62 -26.45
CA PRO A 40 16.50 20.86 -26.19
C PRO A 40 16.13 20.83 -24.69
N SER A 41 17.03 21.30 -23.81
CA SER A 41 16.88 21.22 -22.36
C SER A 41 15.69 22.02 -21.82
N LEU A 42 15.39 23.19 -22.39
CA LEU A 42 14.32 24.06 -21.89
C LEU A 42 12.90 23.53 -22.20
N ILE A 43 12.75 22.71 -23.25
CA ILE A 43 11.48 22.06 -23.58
C ILE A 43 11.29 20.80 -22.73
N LEU A 44 12.39 20.12 -22.37
CA LEU A 44 12.36 18.93 -21.52
C LEU A 44 12.15 19.27 -20.03
N GLU A 45 12.71 20.37 -19.54
CA GLU A 45 12.51 20.85 -18.15
C GLU A 45 11.05 21.26 -17.87
N LYS A 46 10.33 21.74 -18.90
CA LYS A 46 8.92 22.13 -18.77
C LYS A 46 7.94 20.95 -18.78
N LEU A 47 8.38 19.74 -19.15
CA LEU A 47 7.44 18.66 -19.46
C LEU A 47 7.24 17.61 -18.34
N LEU A 48 8.02 17.58 -17.27
CA LEU A 48 7.81 16.61 -16.18
C LEU A 48 8.28 17.12 -14.80
N THR A 49 7.86 18.30 -14.37
CA THR A 49 7.69 18.48 -12.92
C THR A 49 6.37 17.80 -12.57
N ILE A 50 6.45 16.51 -12.25
CA ILE A 50 5.33 15.84 -11.59
C ILE A 50 5.18 16.58 -10.27
N ASP A 51 4.09 17.33 -10.12
CA ASP A 51 3.75 17.92 -8.83
C ASP A 51 3.52 16.76 -7.85
N MET A 52 4.42 16.63 -6.89
CA MET A 52 4.36 15.61 -5.84
C MET A 52 3.50 16.06 -4.66
N SER A 53 2.85 17.23 -4.76
CA SER A 53 1.91 17.69 -3.76
C SER A 53 0.71 16.72 -3.64
N PRO A 54 0.14 16.56 -2.43
CA PRO A 54 -1.09 15.78 -2.27
C PRO A 54 -2.23 16.38 -3.10
N GLN A 55 -3.02 15.53 -3.76
CA GLN A 55 -4.23 15.96 -4.46
C GLN A 55 -5.24 16.52 -3.44
N THR A 56 -5.74 17.73 -3.69
CA THR A 56 -6.70 18.44 -2.82
C THR A 56 -8.06 18.70 -3.49
N ASP A 57 -8.22 18.42 -4.79
CA ASP A 57 -9.52 18.52 -5.43
C ASP A 57 -10.51 17.50 -4.84
N LEU A 58 -11.58 18.02 -4.22
CA LEU A 58 -12.56 17.21 -3.50
C LEU A 58 -13.20 16.13 -4.36
N LYS A 59 -13.47 16.44 -5.65
CA LYS A 59 -14.13 15.50 -6.55
C LYS A 59 -13.16 14.40 -6.94
N GLU A 60 -11.93 14.75 -7.33
CA GLU A 60 -10.91 13.78 -7.70
C GLU A 60 -10.56 12.84 -6.55
N VAL A 61 -10.40 13.35 -5.33
CA VAL A 61 -10.14 12.52 -4.14
C VAL A 61 -11.32 11.60 -3.83
N ALA A 62 -12.56 12.10 -3.91
CA ALA A 62 -13.75 11.29 -3.67
C ALA A 62 -13.95 10.19 -4.74
N ASP A 63 -13.66 10.51 -6.00
CA ASP A 63 -13.83 9.58 -7.12
C ASP A 63 -12.72 8.51 -7.16
N SER A 64 -11.53 8.84 -6.67
CA SER A 64 -10.36 7.94 -6.63
C SER A 64 -10.27 7.06 -5.38
N GLU A 65 -11.26 7.13 -4.48
CA GLU A 65 -11.31 6.32 -3.27
C GLU A 65 -11.22 4.81 -3.59
N ILE A 66 -10.37 4.09 -2.85
CA ILE A 66 -10.19 2.64 -2.98
C ILE A 66 -11.46 1.93 -2.52
N LYS A 67 -11.95 1.00 -3.35
CA LYS A 67 -13.23 0.32 -3.11
C LYS A 67 -13.10 -1.12 -2.63
N GLU A 68 -11.95 -1.75 -2.83
CA GLU A 68 -11.72 -3.15 -2.45
C GLU A 68 -10.32 -3.33 -1.87
N TRP A 69 -10.20 -4.25 -0.92
CA TRP A 69 -8.99 -4.52 -0.15
C TRP A 69 -8.77 -6.02 0.02
N HIS A 70 -7.51 -6.42 0.13
CA HIS A 70 -7.11 -7.76 0.56
C HIS A 70 -6.44 -7.71 1.92
N PHE A 71 -6.75 -8.74 2.71
CA PHE A 71 -6.03 -9.09 3.93
C PHE A 71 -5.45 -10.49 3.72
N HIS A 72 -4.13 -10.63 3.72
CA HIS A 72 -3.48 -11.93 3.66
C HIS A 72 -2.98 -12.32 5.05
N ILE A 73 -3.60 -13.36 5.62
CA ILE A 73 -3.21 -13.90 6.92
C ILE A 73 -2.03 -14.85 6.71
N TYR A 74 -0.90 -14.57 7.33
CA TYR A 74 0.34 -15.32 7.14
C TYR A 74 0.63 -16.25 8.32
N PHE A 75 1.21 -17.40 8.00
CA PHE A 75 1.70 -18.38 8.95
C PHE A 75 2.94 -19.11 8.38
N HIS A 76 3.87 -19.47 9.25
CA HIS A 76 5.05 -20.22 8.86
C HIS A 76 4.70 -21.69 8.60
N LYS A 77 5.20 -22.22 7.47
CA LYS A 77 4.92 -23.60 7.01
C LYS A 77 5.20 -24.67 8.08
N TRP A 78 6.26 -24.48 8.86
CA TRP A 78 6.71 -25.44 9.89
C TRP A 78 6.31 -25.03 11.31
N ASN A 79 5.30 -24.18 11.44
CA ASN A 79 4.70 -23.81 12.73
C ASN A 79 3.25 -24.27 12.78
N ALA A 80 3.01 -25.40 13.44
CA ALA A 80 1.68 -26.00 13.54
C ALA A 80 0.69 -25.10 14.32
N ASP A 81 1.17 -24.38 15.33
CA ASP A 81 0.34 -23.52 16.17
C ASP A 81 -0.14 -22.29 15.38
N GLU A 82 0.75 -21.65 14.61
CA GLU A 82 0.35 -20.56 13.71
C GLU A 82 -0.62 -21.04 12.63
N HIS A 83 -0.37 -22.20 12.03
CA HIS A 83 -1.28 -22.73 11.02
C HIS A 83 -2.67 -23.01 11.61
N GLN A 84 -2.75 -23.61 12.79
CA GLN A 84 -3.99 -23.85 13.49
C GLN A 84 -4.71 -22.54 13.84
N ALA A 85 -4.00 -21.57 14.41
CA ALA A 85 -4.55 -20.25 14.72
C ALA A 85 -5.08 -19.53 13.47
N ALA A 86 -4.39 -19.66 12.33
CA ALA A 86 -4.80 -19.06 11.07
C ALA A 86 -6.12 -19.66 10.56
N LEU A 87 -6.30 -20.98 10.69
CA LEU A 87 -7.55 -21.66 10.33
C LEU A 87 -8.69 -21.31 11.28
N GLU A 88 -8.43 -21.23 12.59
CA GLU A 88 -9.43 -20.81 13.58
C GLU A 88 -9.92 -19.38 13.34
N LEU A 89 -8.99 -18.47 13.03
CA LEU A 89 -9.31 -17.09 12.65
C LEU A 89 -10.17 -17.05 11.38
N ARG A 90 -9.82 -17.87 10.38
CA ARG A 90 -10.58 -17.99 9.12
C ARG A 90 -12.01 -18.44 9.39
N ASP A 91 -12.19 -19.45 10.21
CA ASP A 91 -13.50 -19.98 10.57
C ASP A 91 -14.32 -18.96 11.37
N ALA A 92 -13.68 -18.17 12.24
CA ALA A 92 -14.33 -17.09 12.96
C ALA A 92 -14.81 -15.99 12.01
N VAL A 93 -13.98 -15.58 11.04
CA VAL A 93 -14.36 -14.61 9.99
C VAL A 93 -15.55 -15.14 9.18
N LEU A 94 -15.55 -16.43 8.81
CA LEU A 94 -16.66 -17.04 8.07
C LEU A 94 -17.97 -17.06 8.87
N ARG A 95 -17.91 -17.39 10.17
CA ARG A 95 -19.07 -17.33 11.07
C ARG A 95 -19.60 -15.91 11.22
N LEU A 96 -18.71 -14.94 11.45
CA LEU A 96 -19.07 -13.53 11.60
C LEU A 96 -19.65 -12.92 10.31
N ARG A 97 -19.12 -13.31 9.14
CA ARG A 97 -19.73 -12.97 7.84
C ARG A 97 -21.15 -13.53 7.74
N ARG A 98 -21.34 -14.82 8.05
CA ARG A 98 -22.66 -15.47 8.02
C ARG A 98 -23.64 -14.76 8.95
N ASP A 99 -23.18 -14.35 10.13
CA ASP A 99 -24.00 -13.74 11.17
C ASP A 99 -24.18 -12.22 10.99
N GLY A 100 -23.59 -11.63 9.95
CA GLY A 100 -23.84 -10.25 9.54
C GLY A 100 -22.97 -9.19 10.23
N ALA A 101 -21.85 -9.59 10.86
CA ALA A 101 -20.95 -8.62 11.52
C ALA A 101 -20.23 -7.71 10.51
N PHE A 102 -19.88 -8.25 9.34
CA PHE A 102 -19.22 -7.54 8.24
C PHE A 102 -19.25 -8.39 6.97
N VAL A 103 -18.89 -7.80 5.82
CA VAL A 103 -18.62 -8.54 4.59
C VAL A 103 -17.12 -8.74 4.46
N ALA A 104 -16.68 -10.00 4.56
CA ALA A 104 -15.31 -10.40 4.32
C ALA A 104 -15.32 -11.80 3.69
N VAL A 105 -14.60 -12.02 2.59
CA VAL A 105 -14.67 -13.27 1.83
C VAL A 105 -13.29 -13.92 1.80
N PRO A 106 -12.99 -14.84 2.74
CA PRO A 106 -11.81 -15.66 2.66
C PRO A 106 -11.82 -16.51 1.39
N LEU A 107 -10.71 -16.54 0.67
CA LEU A 107 -10.53 -17.44 -0.47
C LEU A 107 -10.66 -18.89 0.00
N PHE A 108 -11.25 -19.75 -0.84
CA PHE A 108 -11.46 -21.16 -0.49
C PHE A 108 -10.13 -21.90 -0.21
N ARG A 109 -9.11 -21.62 -1.02
CA ARG A 109 -7.78 -22.22 -0.91
C ARG A 109 -6.99 -21.58 0.23
N VAL A 110 -6.34 -22.41 1.04
CA VAL A 110 -5.26 -22.02 1.95
C VAL A 110 -3.95 -22.47 1.32
N ASN A 111 -3.02 -21.55 1.12
CA ASN A 111 -1.71 -21.84 0.55
C ASN A 111 -0.77 -22.25 1.68
N THR A 112 -0.33 -23.50 1.73
CA THR A 112 0.64 -23.99 2.74
C THR A 112 2.10 -23.74 2.36
N ASP A 113 2.30 -23.16 1.18
CA ASP A 113 3.60 -22.88 0.56
C ASP A 113 3.59 -21.45 -0.01
N PRO A 114 4.76 -20.84 -0.25
CA PRO A 114 4.86 -19.54 -0.91
C PRO A 114 4.20 -19.58 -2.29
N ILE A 115 3.29 -18.64 -2.56
CA ILE A 115 2.60 -18.50 -3.84
C ILE A 115 2.54 -17.03 -4.24
N GLY A 116 2.88 -16.73 -5.49
CA GLY A 116 2.88 -15.35 -5.99
C GLY A 116 3.84 -14.45 -5.21
N PRO A 117 3.40 -13.27 -4.74
CA PRO A 117 4.24 -12.37 -3.96
C PRO A 117 4.40 -12.79 -2.49
N HIS A 118 3.66 -13.80 -2.03
CA HIS A 118 3.57 -14.19 -0.63
C HIS A 118 4.69 -15.18 -0.27
N PRO A 119 5.62 -14.82 0.65
CA PRO A 119 6.83 -15.59 0.92
C PRO A 119 6.63 -16.76 1.90
N VAL A 120 5.44 -16.91 2.50
CA VAL A 120 5.09 -17.94 3.48
C VAL A 120 3.68 -18.47 3.22
N GLY A 121 3.23 -19.43 4.05
CA GLY A 121 1.86 -19.91 4.00
C GLY A 121 0.87 -18.78 4.25
N SER A 122 -0.21 -18.75 3.49
CA SER A 122 -1.19 -17.67 3.56
C SER A 122 -2.58 -18.05 3.05
N TYR A 123 -3.57 -17.28 3.47
CA TYR A 123 -4.84 -17.17 2.73
C TYR A 123 -5.28 -15.72 2.65
N GLU A 124 -5.96 -15.41 1.55
CA GLU A 124 -6.53 -14.10 1.27
C GLU A 124 -7.93 -13.97 1.87
N ILE A 125 -8.27 -12.77 2.31
CA ILE A 125 -9.63 -12.32 2.61
C ILE A 125 -9.89 -11.06 1.77
N TRP A 126 -10.88 -11.14 0.89
CA TRP A 126 -11.39 -9.96 0.18
C TRP A 126 -12.37 -9.18 1.06
N CYS A 127 -12.27 -7.85 1.02
CA CYS A 127 -13.13 -6.96 1.77
C CYS A 127 -13.51 -5.74 0.92
N PRO A 128 -14.80 -5.40 0.81
CA PRO A 128 -15.21 -4.13 0.22
C PRO A 128 -14.95 -2.98 1.20
N SER A 129 -14.78 -1.76 0.67
CA SER A 129 -14.53 -0.54 1.47
C SER A 129 -15.57 -0.31 2.58
N GLU A 130 -16.81 -0.70 2.31
CA GLU A 130 -17.98 -0.60 3.17
C GLU A 130 -17.86 -1.45 4.45
N SER A 131 -16.99 -2.46 4.45
CA SER A 131 -16.71 -3.32 5.61
C SER A 131 -15.27 -3.22 6.12
N PHE A 132 -14.43 -2.40 5.48
CA PHE A 132 -12.99 -2.35 5.78
C PHE A 132 -12.72 -2.05 7.25
N ALA A 133 -13.33 -1.00 7.80
CA ALA A 133 -13.10 -0.60 9.19
C ALA A 133 -13.50 -1.70 10.19
N SER A 134 -14.62 -2.39 9.95
CA SER A 134 -15.10 -3.48 10.80
C SER A 134 -14.18 -4.70 10.75
N VAL A 135 -13.73 -5.08 9.55
CA VAL A 135 -12.80 -6.22 9.36
C VAL A 135 -11.44 -5.89 9.95
N TYR A 136 -10.91 -4.70 9.66
CA TYR A 136 -9.63 -4.22 10.20
C TYR A 136 -9.66 -4.20 11.73
N SER A 137 -10.71 -3.62 12.34
CA SER A 137 -10.88 -3.58 13.79
C SER A 137 -10.92 -4.98 14.40
N TYR A 138 -11.69 -5.90 13.81
CA TYR A 138 -11.74 -7.28 14.28
C TYR A 138 -10.36 -7.96 14.23
N LEU A 139 -9.64 -7.83 13.12
CA LEU A 139 -8.31 -8.44 12.97
C LEU A 139 -7.27 -7.81 13.90
N CYS A 140 -7.32 -6.49 14.14
CA CYS A 140 -6.46 -5.82 15.12
C CYS A 140 -6.57 -6.45 16.52
N LEU A 141 -7.79 -6.83 16.91
CA LEU A 141 -8.07 -7.34 18.25
C LEU A 141 -7.92 -8.86 18.37
N ASN A 142 -8.14 -9.62 17.28
CA ASN A 142 -8.36 -11.07 17.34
C ASN A 142 -7.39 -11.92 16.53
N ARG A 143 -6.40 -11.33 15.82
CA ARG A 143 -5.44 -12.11 15.01
C ARG A 143 -4.42 -12.92 15.82
N GLY A 144 -4.34 -12.70 17.14
CA GLY A 144 -3.24 -13.21 17.96
C GLY A 144 -1.89 -12.69 17.44
N ASP A 145 -0.94 -13.61 17.25
CA ASP A 145 0.41 -13.28 16.79
C ASP A 145 0.57 -13.33 15.25
N LEU A 146 -0.47 -13.72 14.51
CA LEU A 146 -0.41 -13.88 13.05
C LEU A 146 -0.19 -12.55 12.34
N SER A 147 0.76 -12.52 11.40
CA SER A 147 0.99 -11.31 10.60
C SER A 147 -0.04 -11.19 9.49
N VAL A 148 -0.49 -9.97 9.21
CA VAL A 148 -1.50 -9.71 8.16
C VAL A 148 -1.00 -8.63 7.22
N LEU A 149 -0.79 -8.99 5.95
CA LEU A 149 -0.56 -8.03 4.87
C LEU A 149 -1.90 -7.46 4.45
N ILE A 150 -2.00 -6.14 4.34
CA ILE A 150 -3.22 -5.45 3.93
C ILE A 150 -2.86 -4.55 2.76
N HIS A 151 -3.57 -4.66 1.64
CA HIS A 151 -3.32 -3.80 0.48
C HIS A 151 -4.60 -3.49 -0.29
N PRO A 152 -4.65 -2.35 -1.01
CA PRO A 152 -5.78 -2.03 -1.86
C PRO A 152 -5.79 -2.88 -3.13
N LEU A 153 -6.94 -2.93 -3.81
CA LEU A 153 -7.10 -3.55 -5.13
C LEU A 153 -7.28 -2.49 -6.20
N THR A 154 -6.18 -1.97 -6.75
CA THR A 154 -6.24 -1.03 -7.87
C THR A 154 -5.75 -1.69 -9.16
N ARG A 155 -5.67 -0.92 -10.24
CA ARG A 155 -5.02 -1.36 -11.47
C ARG A 155 -3.50 -1.48 -11.32
N GLU A 156 -2.91 -0.84 -10.32
CA GLU A 156 -1.46 -0.83 -10.10
C GLU A 156 -1.05 -1.86 -9.04
N GLN A 157 -1.38 -3.13 -9.28
CA GLN A 157 -1.23 -4.23 -8.31
C GLN A 157 0.17 -4.30 -7.68
N ARG A 158 1.24 -4.07 -8.48
CA ARG A 158 2.59 -4.02 -7.94
C ARG A 158 2.76 -2.90 -6.92
N LYS A 159 2.31 -1.67 -7.20
CA LYS A 159 2.37 -0.56 -6.23
C LYS A 159 1.50 -0.84 -5.01
N ASP A 160 0.38 -1.51 -5.20
CA ASP A 160 -0.51 -1.89 -4.10
C ASP A 160 0.22 -2.78 -3.09
N HIS A 161 1.00 -3.76 -3.56
CA HIS A 161 1.81 -4.63 -2.72
C HIS A 161 3.14 -4.02 -2.26
N GLU A 162 3.70 -3.07 -3.00
CA GLU A 162 5.04 -2.53 -2.73
C GLU A 162 4.98 -1.35 -1.74
N ILE A 163 4.16 -0.35 -2.04
CA ILE A 163 4.21 0.96 -1.36
C ILE A 163 2.88 1.39 -0.74
N ARG A 164 1.73 0.82 -1.15
CA ARG A 164 0.41 1.13 -0.56
C ARG A 164 -0.06 0.11 0.47
N GLN A 165 0.73 -0.94 0.68
CA GLN A 165 0.42 -1.95 1.67
C GLN A 165 0.63 -1.43 3.10
N THR A 166 -0.02 -2.09 4.05
CA THR A 166 0.26 -1.97 5.48
C THR A 166 0.26 -3.36 6.14
N TRP A 167 0.76 -3.43 7.37
CA TRP A 167 0.85 -4.68 8.14
C TRP A 167 0.19 -4.56 9.50
N LEU A 168 -0.50 -5.63 9.92
CA LEU A 168 -0.74 -5.92 11.32
C LEU A 168 0.28 -6.97 11.78
N GLY A 169 1.08 -6.64 12.79
CA GLY A 169 2.18 -7.49 13.25
C GLY A 169 3.45 -7.27 12.45
N SER A 170 4.31 -8.29 12.41
CA SER A 170 5.60 -8.23 11.71
C SER A 170 5.40 -8.25 10.20
N SER A 171 6.16 -7.42 9.48
CA SER A 171 6.13 -7.42 8.02
C SER A 171 6.98 -8.54 7.43
N PHE A 172 6.63 -8.96 6.23
CA PHE A 172 7.43 -9.87 5.41
C PHE A 172 7.90 -9.16 4.15
N GLN A 173 9.10 -9.52 3.68
CA GLN A 173 9.59 -9.08 2.38
C GLN A 173 8.88 -9.86 1.27
N LEU A 174 8.10 -9.17 0.45
CA LEU A 174 7.34 -9.77 -0.65
C LEU A 174 8.22 -9.99 -1.89
N ASN A 175 7.90 -11.02 -2.68
CA ASN A 175 8.56 -11.27 -3.96
C ASN A 175 7.73 -10.70 -5.12
N LEU A 176 8.02 -9.47 -5.52
CA LEU A 176 7.22 -8.74 -6.52
C LEU A 176 7.64 -9.01 -7.98
N SER A 177 8.53 -9.97 -8.23
CA SER A 177 9.09 -10.21 -9.57
C SER A 177 8.04 -10.59 -10.62
N MET A 178 6.95 -11.22 -10.19
CA MET A 178 5.86 -11.69 -11.05
C MET A 178 4.62 -10.78 -11.02
N SER A 179 4.63 -9.69 -10.25
CA SER A 179 3.47 -8.80 -10.11
C SER A 179 3.34 -7.85 -11.30
N PRO A 180 2.17 -7.76 -11.96
CA PRO A 180 1.97 -6.83 -13.06
C PRO A 180 2.08 -5.38 -12.56
N VAL A 181 2.76 -4.54 -13.34
CA VAL A 181 2.94 -3.11 -13.01
C VAL A 181 1.62 -2.36 -13.13
N ASN A 182 0.84 -2.67 -14.16
CA ASN A 182 -0.47 -2.09 -14.41
C ASN A 182 -1.37 -3.13 -15.10
N SER A 183 -2.62 -3.20 -14.68
CA SER A 183 -3.66 -4.05 -15.26
C SER A 183 -4.63 -3.17 -16.07
N VAL A 184 -5.07 -3.68 -17.23
CA VAL A 184 -6.08 -2.99 -18.06
C VAL A 184 -7.40 -2.89 -17.28
N ASP A 185 -7.79 -4.02 -16.67
CA ASP A 185 -9.02 -4.14 -15.91
C ASP A 185 -8.77 -3.98 -14.41
N LEU A 186 -9.82 -3.55 -13.70
CA LEU A 186 -9.84 -3.63 -12.24
C LEU A 186 -9.91 -5.10 -11.82
N PRO A 187 -9.19 -5.52 -10.76
CA PRO A 187 -9.17 -6.91 -10.30
C PRO A 187 -10.44 -7.29 -9.53
N LEU A 188 -11.59 -7.23 -10.20
CA LEU A 188 -12.91 -7.48 -9.61
C LEU A 188 -13.09 -8.97 -9.24
N GLN A 189 -13.40 -9.26 -7.97
CA GLN A 189 -13.54 -10.64 -7.48
C GLN A 189 -14.98 -11.10 -7.22
N TYR A 190 -15.82 -10.29 -6.56
CA TYR A 190 -17.16 -10.71 -6.12
C TYR A 190 -18.29 -9.77 -6.58
N PRO A 191 -18.49 -9.58 -7.90
CA PRO A 191 -19.47 -8.64 -8.44
C PRO A 191 -20.92 -8.93 -8.04
N SER A 192 -21.26 -10.19 -7.75
CA SER A 192 -22.60 -10.61 -7.33
C SER A 192 -23.04 -9.96 -6.00
N LEU A 193 -22.09 -9.54 -5.16
CA LEU A 193 -22.37 -8.86 -3.89
C LEU A 193 -22.80 -7.40 -4.07
N LYS A 194 -22.53 -6.78 -5.24
CA LYS A 194 -22.83 -5.36 -5.51
C LYS A 194 -22.24 -4.39 -4.47
N LEU A 195 -21.02 -4.69 -4.03
CA LEU A 195 -20.22 -3.89 -3.10
C LEU A 195 -18.88 -3.52 -3.75
N GLY A 196 -18.13 -2.61 -3.13
CA GLY A 196 -16.82 -2.22 -3.64
C GLY A 196 -16.92 -1.60 -5.02
N TYR A 197 -16.14 -2.09 -5.99
CA TYR A 197 -16.19 -1.57 -7.37
C TYR A 197 -17.51 -1.90 -8.10
N SER A 198 -18.31 -2.83 -7.57
CA SER A 198 -19.64 -3.17 -8.09
C SER A 198 -20.79 -2.46 -7.34
N ALA A 199 -20.48 -1.57 -6.41
CA ALA A 199 -21.49 -0.77 -5.71
C ALA A 199 -22.16 0.25 -6.65
N LEU A 200 -23.40 0.61 -6.33
CA LEU A 200 -24.03 1.76 -6.97
C LEU A 200 -23.28 3.05 -6.60
N PRO A 201 -23.23 4.06 -7.50
CA PRO A 201 -22.60 5.34 -7.19
C PRO A 201 -23.07 5.91 -5.85
N SER A 202 -22.12 6.47 -5.10
CA SER A 202 -22.37 7.13 -3.81
C SER A 202 -23.59 8.05 -3.90
N LYS A 203 -24.53 7.89 -2.97
CA LYS A 203 -25.73 8.76 -2.88
C LYS A 203 -25.41 10.19 -2.46
N ILE A 204 -24.21 10.43 -1.91
CA ILE A 204 -23.80 11.76 -1.45
C ILE A 204 -23.26 12.56 -2.63
N SER A 205 -23.94 13.66 -2.97
CA SER A 205 -23.52 14.59 -4.02
C SER A 205 -22.30 15.41 -3.60
N LEU A 206 -21.60 16.01 -4.56
CA LEU A 206 -20.46 16.89 -4.28
C LEU A 206 -20.86 18.09 -3.40
N GLU A 207 -22.04 18.66 -3.63
CA GLU A 207 -22.57 19.77 -2.82
C GLU A 207 -22.88 19.34 -1.39
N GLU A 208 -23.42 18.13 -1.20
CA GLU A 208 -23.64 17.59 0.14
C GLU A 208 -22.31 17.35 0.86
N ARG A 209 -21.27 16.84 0.16
CA ARG A 209 -19.92 16.68 0.72
C ARG A 209 -19.34 18.02 1.18
N LYS A 210 -19.45 19.07 0.36
CA LYS A 210 -19.01 20.42 0.73
C LYS A 210 -19.75 20.93 1.97
N ARG A 211 -21.07 20.74 2.03
CA ARG A 211 -21.89 21.13 3.18
C ARG A 211 -21.46 20.44 4.47
N ILE A 212 -21.22 19.12 4.40
CA ILE A 212 -20.69 18.35 5.54
C ILE A 212 -19.33 18.89 5.97
N GLY A 213 -18.41 19.14 5.03
CA GLY A 213 -17.11 19.74 5.31
C GLY A 213 -17.20 21.09 6.01
N SER A 214 -18.03 22.02 5.50
CA SER A 214 -18.25 23.32 6.15
C SER A 214 -18.85 23.21 7.55
N GLN A 215 -19.70 22.20 7.79
CA GLN A 215 -20.23 21.94 9.11
C GLN A 215 -19.15 21.43 10.08
N VAL A 216 -18.26 20.54 9.62
CA VAL A 216 -17.11 20.08 10.41
C VAL A 216 -16.23 21.26 10.79
N GLU A 217 -15.83 22.10 9.84
CA GLU A 217 -15.00 23.29 10.11
C GLU A 217 -15.66 24.28 11.06
N ARG A 218 -16.99 24.41 11.01
CA ARG A 218 -17.73 25.24 11.97
C ARG A 218 -17.63 24.70 13.39
N VAL A 219 -17.71 23.38 13.57
CA VAL A 219 -17.57 22.73 14.89
C VAL A 219 -16.12 22.83 15.37
N LEU A 220 -15.15 22.54 14.51
CA LEU A 220 -13.72 22.54 14.85
C LEU A 220 -13.13 23.93 15.11
N ARG A 221 -13.83 25.02 14.73
CA ARG A 221 -13.37 26.40 14.91
C ARG A 221 -12.91 26.71 16.34
N ASP A 222 -13.64 26.19 17.33
CA ASP A 222 -13.42 26.46 18.75
C ASP A 222 -12.67 25.31 19.46
N GLU A 223 -12.37 24.22 18.74
CA GLU A 223 -11.63 23.07 19.27
C GLU A 223 -10.13 23.37 19.30
N LYS A 224 -9.58 23.55 20.51
CA LYS A 224 -8.21 24.05 20.71
C LYS A 224 -7.12 23.11 20.19
N GLU A 225 -7.38 21.81 20.18
CA GLU A 225 -6.43 20.79 19.71
C GLU A 225 -6.60 20.47 18.22
N ALA A 226 -7.65 20.99 17.57
CA ALA A 226 -7.86 20.81 16.14
C ALA A 226 -7.00 21.80 15.35
N ALA A 227 -6.18 21.28 14.43
CA ALA A 227 -5.50 22.11 13.46
C ALA A 227 -6.53 22.82 12.56
N LYS A 228 -6.36 24.12 12.35
CA LYS A 228 -7.26 24.90 11.48
C LYS A 228 -6.98 24.59 10.02
N ALA A 229 -8.04 24.43 9.22
CA ALA A 229 -7.89 24.36 7.77
C ALA A 229 -7.20 25.63 7.24
N PRO A 230 -6.31 25.52 6.24
CA PRO A 230 -5.72 26.68 5.57
C PRO A 230 -6.82 27.58 4.97
N SER A 231 -6.62 28.90 5.06
CA SER A 231 -7.36 29.84 4.22
C SER A 231 -6.66 29.93 2.87
N ASP A 232 -7.37 29.60 1.79
CA ASP A 232 -6.92 29.84 0.42
C ASP A 232 -6.66 31.34 0.15
#